data_AF-A0A1X1QUA2-F1
#
_entry.id   AF-A0A1X1QUA2-F1
#
_cell.length_a   1.000
_cell.length_b   1.000
_cell.length_c   1.000
_cell.angle_alpha   90.00
_cell.angle_beta   90.00
_cell.angle_gamma   90.00
#
_symmetry.space_group_name_H-M   'P 1'
#
loop_
_entity.id
_entity.type
_entity.pdbx_description
1 polymer ?
#
loop_
_entity_poly.entity_id
_entity_poly.type
_entity_poly.pdbx_seq_one_letter_code
_entity_poly.pdbx_strand_id
1 'polypeptide(L)'
;MQALTGHKVINAGIPGEVSKAGLRRLPSVLQAVQPNLVILCHGGNDLIRNMGRAQLKENLEQMISLIKDTGARVILIGVPSFNIMLDVPSLYEELAQQHEIPVELESLYD
;
A
#
# COMPACT_ATOMS: atom_id res chain seq x y z
N MET A 1 -17.00 0.92 -3.93
CA MET A 1 -16.60 2.25 -3.41
C MET A 1 -17.21 3.41 -4.17
N GLN A 2 -16.98 3.59 -5.48
CA GLN A 2 -17.53 4.75 -6.22
C GLN A 2 -19.07 4.86 -6.12
N ALA A 3 -19.79 3.75 -6.28
CA ALA A 3 -21.25 3.73 -6.13
C ALA A 3 -21.74 4.00 -4.69
N LEU A 4 -20.87 3.83 -3.68
CA LEU A 4 -21.19 4.01 -2.27
C LEU A 4 -20.85 5.42 -1.77
N THR A 5 -19.81 6.04 -2.32
CA THR A 5 -19.30 7.33 -1.84
C THR A 5 -19.53 8.49 -2.80
N GLY A 6 -19.87 8.22 -4.06
CA GLY A 6 -19.95 9.23 -5.11
C GLY A 6 -18.60 9.79 -5.57
N HIS A 7 -17.48 9.37 -4.96
CA HIS A 7 -16.14 9.76 -5.39
C HIS A 7 -15.66 8.90 -6.56
N LYS A 8 -14.94 9.51 -7.52
CA LYS A 8 -14.25 8.77 -8.57
C LYS A 8 -13.18 7.89 -7.94
N VAL A 9 -13.28 6.58 -8.15
CA VAL A 9 -12.30 5.60 -7.66
C VAL A 9 -11.61 4.95 -8.85
N ILE A 10 -10.29 5.03 -8.90
CA ILE A 10 -9.48 4.38 -9.92
C ILE A 10 -8.77 3.19 -9.28
N ASN A 11 -9.07 1.98 -9.77
CA ASN A 11 -8.32 0.80 -9.39
C ASN A 11 -7.02 0.75 -10.21
N ALA A 12 -5.89 0.92 -9.54
CA ALA A 12 -4.55 0.82 -10.15
C ALA A 12 -3.77 -0.43 -9.69
N GLY A 13 -4.45 -1.38 -9.05
CA GLY A 13 -3.88 -2.64 -8.58
C GLY A 13 -3.60 -3.60 -9.73
N ILE A 14 -2.45 -4.28 -9.66
CA ILE A 14 -2.05 -5.31 -10.62
C ILE A 14 -1.92 -6.65 -9.87
N PRO A 15 -2.71 -7.67 -10.22
CA PRO A 15 -2.61 -9.00 -9.62
C PRO A 15 -1.19 -9.55 -9.72
N GLY A 16 -0.67 -10.08 -8.61
CA GLY A 16 0.67 -10.69 -8.57
C GLY A 16 1.85 -9.71 -8.58
N GLU A 17 1.61 -8.39 -8.57
CA GLU A 17 2.68 -7.38 -8.50
C GLU A 17 3.38 -7.42 -7.14
N VAL A 18 4.70 -7.29 -7.16
CA VAL A 18 5.54 -7.16 -5.95
C VAL A 18 5.89 -5.70 -5.70
N SER A 19 6.21 -5.34 -4.46
CA SER A 19 6.45 -3.96 -4.02
C SER A 19 7.50 -3.24 -4.88
N LYS A 20 8.61 -3.90 -5.22
CA LYS A 20 9.65 -3.34 -6.09
C LYS A 20 9.15 -2.95 -7.48
N ALA A 21 8.22 -3.73 -8.06
CA ALA A 21 7.64 -3.43 -9.37
C ALA A 21 6.60 -2.31 -9.28
N GLY A 22 5.76 -2.36 -8.23
CA GLY A 22 4.80 -1.30 -7.93
C GLY A 22 5.49 0.05 -7.73
N LEU A 23 6.60 0.09 -7.00
CA LEU A 23 7.35 1.32 -6.72
C LEU A 23 7.85 1.97 -8.00
N ARG A 24 8.39 1.17 -8.94
CA ARG A 24 8.84 1.70 -10.25
C ARG A 24 7.70 2.25 -11.09
N ARG A 25 6.50 1.67 -10.99
CA ARG A 25 5.32 2.07 -11.78
C ARG A 25 4.58 3.26 -11.15
N LEU A 26 4.64 3.41 -9.83
CA LEU A 26 3.83 4.37 -9.09
C LEU A 26 3.95 5.82 -9.59
N PRO A 27 5.13 6.38 -9.90
CA PRO A 27 5.24 7.76 -10.38
C PRO A 27 4.39 8.04 -11.64
N SER A 28 4.37 7.13 -12.61
CA SER A 28 3.59 7.34 -13.84
C SER A 28 2.09 7.24 -13.58
N VAL A 29 1.66 6.38 -12.65
CA VAL A 29 0.26 6.29 -12.21
C VAL A 29 -0.16 7.58 -11.51
N LEU A 30 0.64 8.08 -10.57
CA LEU A 30 0.34 9.31 -9.84
C LEU A 30 0.25 10.51 -10.79
N GLN A 31 1.15 10.61 -11.77
CA GLN A 31 1.12 11.67 -12.78
C GLN A 31 -0.14 11.61 -13.65
N ALA A 32 -0.55 10.41 -14.07
CA ALA A 32 -1.72 10.24 -14.93
C ALA A 32 -3.05 10.43 -14.19
N VAL A 33 -3.11 10.02 -12.91
CA VAL A 33 -4.35 10.02 -12.12
C VAL A 33 -4.55 11.31 -11.34
N GLN A 34 -3.47 11.95 -10.88
CA GLN A 34 -3.48 13.13 -10.00
C GLN A 34 -4.47 12.97 -8.81
N PRO A 35 -4.31 11.93 -7.98
CA PRO A 35 -5.29 11.62 -6.93
C PRO A 35 -5.24 12.62 -5.77
N ASN A 36 -6.38 12.84 -5.11
CA ASN A 36 -6.41 13.53 -3.81
C ASN A 36 -6.13 12.60 -2.61
N LEU A 37 -6.31 11.30 -2.81
CA LEU A 37 -6.14 10.24 -1.82
C LEU A 37 -5.69 8.96 -2.52
N VAL A 38 -4.70 8.27 -1.95
CA VAL A 38 -4.29 6.93 -2.35
C VAL A 38 -4.51 5.97 -1.18
N ILE A 39 -5.18 4.86 -1.48
CA ILE A 39 -5.26 3.71 -0.59
C ILE A 39 -4.13 2.77 -1.01
N LEU A 40 -3.07 2.72 -0.22
CA LEU A 40 -1.89 1.91 -0.48
C LEU A 40 -2.07 0.53 0.18
N CYS A 41 -2.48 -0.46 -0.61
CA CYS A 41 -2.55 -1.86 -0.20
C CYS A 41 -1.56 -2.67 -1.06
N HIS A 42 -0.38 -2.98 -0.53
CA HIS A 42 0.67 -3.68 -1.27
C HIS A 42 1.57 -4.51 -0.36
N GLY A 43 2.32 -5.45 -0.95
CA GLY A 43 3.29 -6.29 -0.24
C GLY A 43 2.90 -7.76 -0.05
N GLY A 44 1.64 -8.13 -0.32
CA GLY A 44 1.19 -9.52 -0.19
C GLY A 44 2.02 -10.52 -0.99
N ASN A 45 2.37 -10.18 -2.25
CA ASN A 45 3.20 -11.04 -3.08
C ASN A 45 4.66 -11.14 -2.59
N ASP A 46 5.20 -10.08 -1.98
CA ASP A 46 6.52 -10.08 -1.38
C ASP A 46 6.57 -11.04 -0.18
N LEU A 47 5.51 -11.04 0.64
CA LEU A 47 5.35 -11.95 1.79
C LEU A 47 5.19 -13.40 1.33
N ILE A 48 4.31 -13.66 0.35
CA ILE A 48 4.12 -15.02 -0.22
C ILE A 48 5.42 -15.57 -0.81
N ARG A 49 6.22 -14.71 -1.45
CA ARG A 49 7.49 -15.10 -2.11
C ARG A 49 8.71 -14.98 -1.21
N ASN A 50 8.54 -14.63 0.06
CA ASN A 50 9.58 -14.45 1.06
C ASN A 50 10.75 -13.53 0.59
N MET A 51 10.40 -12.40 -0.03
CA MET A 51 11.37 -11.46 -0.63
C MET A 51 12.11 -10.55 0.37
N GLY A 52 11.85 -10.73 1.68
CA GLY A 52 12.48 -9.97 2.76
C GLY A 52 11.64 -8.79 3.26
N ARG A 53 11.32 -8.78 4.56
CA ARG A 53 10.47 -7.75 5.20
C ARG A 53 11.11 -6.36 5.21
N ALA A 54 12.44 -6.28 5.37
CA ALA A 54 13.16 -5.01 5.34
C ALA A 54 13.04 -4.31 3.98
N GLN A 55 13.22 -5.06 2.88
CA GLN A 55 13.08 -4.52 1.53
C GLN A 55 11.64 -4.10 1.23
N LEU A 56 10.65 -4.89 1.69
CA LEU A 56 9.24 -4.52 1.59
C LEU A 56 8.96 -3.19 2.33
N LYS A 57 9.44 -3.05 3.56
CA LYS A 57 9.29 -1.82 4.35
C LYS A 57 9.88 -0.62 3.62
N GLU A 58 11.12 -0.73 3.13
CA GLU A 58 11.78 0.33 2.36
C GLU A 58 11.01 0.71 1.08
N ASN A 59 10.48 -0.28 0.36
CA ASN A 59 9.69 -0.01 -0.84
C ASN A 59 8.39 0.72 -0.50
N LEU A 60 7.68 0.32 0.57
CA LEU A 60 6.46 0.97 1.02
C LEU A 60 6.72 2.39 1.53
N GLU A 61 7.81 2.62 2.27
CA GLU A 61 8.26 3.94 2.70
C GLU A 61 8.47 4.88 1.51
N GLN A 62 9.18 4.42 0.47
CA GLN A 62 9.38 5.20 -0.75
C GLN A 62 8.06 5.48 -1.48
N MET A 63 7.14 4.51 -1.53
CA MET A 63 5.81 4.72 -2.12
C MET A 63 5.03 5.79 -1.36
N ILE A 64 5.03 5.75 -0.02
CA ILE A 64 4.35 6.74 0.83
C ILE A 64 4.91 8.13 0.54
N SER A 65 6.24 8.28 0.51
CA SER A 65 6.89 9.55 0.21
C SER A 65 6.51 10.07 -1.18
N LEU A 66 6.59 9.24 -2.22
CA LEU A 66 6.19 9.61 -3.59
C LEU A 66 4.74 10.08 -3.68
N ILE A 67 3.82 9.47 -2.95
CA ILE A 67 2.42 9.88 -2.93
C ILE A 67 2.26 11.23 -2.21
N LYS A 68 2.93 11.41 -1.05
CA LYS A 68 2.88 12.67 -0.29
C LYS A 68 3.47 13.83 -1.09
N ASP A 69 4.51 13.58 -1.89
CA ASP A 69 5.15 14.57 -2.75
C ASP A 69 4.21 15.12 -3.84
N THR A 70 3.16 14.38 -4.22
CA THR A 70 2.13 14.92 -5.14
C THR A 70 1.07 15.75 -4.43
N GLY A 71 1.16 15.93 -3.11
CA GLY A 71 0.14 16.54 -2.27
C GLY A 71 -1.07 15.64 -2.00
N ALA A 72 -1.01 14.36 -2.38
CA ALA A 72 -2.07 13.41 -2.10
C ALA A 72 -1.99 12.89 -0.66
N ARG A 73 -3.14 12.61 -0.05
CA ARG A 73 -3.21 11.89 1.22
C ARG A 73 -2.97 10.40 0.99
N VAL A 74 -2.48 9.70 2.01
CA VAL A 74 -2.24 8.25 1.98
C VAL A 74 -3.01 7.59 3.11
N ILE A 75 -3.65 6.46 2.82
CA ILE A 75 -4.10 5.49 3.82
C ILE A 75 -3.37 4.19 3.52
N LEU A 76 -2.72 3.61 4.52
CA LEU A 76 -2.02 2.34 4.39
C LEU A 76 -2.95 1.18 4.77
N ILE A 77 -2.97 0.12 3.99
CA ILE A 77 -3.69 -1.12 4.33
C ILE A 77 -2.65 -2.20 4.59
N GLY A 78 -2.69 -2.79 5.79
CA GLY A 78 -1.86 -3.92 6.17
C GLY A 78 -2.23 -5.17 5.40
N VAL A 79 -1.22 -5.92 4.96
CA VAL A 79 -1.43 -7.21 4.27
C VAL A 79 -0.97 -8.34 5.17
N PRO A 80 -1.81 -9.36 5.45
CA PRO A 80 -1.43 -10.47 6.31
C PRO A 80 -0.36 -11.33 5.64
N SER A 81 0.52 -11.88 6.46
CA SER A 81 1.42 -12.95 6.06
C SER A 81 0.60 -14.20 5.79
N PHE A 82 0.85 -14.91 4.70
CA PHE A 82 0.19 -16.20 4.41
C PHE A 82 0.85 -17.35 5.20
N ASN A 83 0.84 -17.23 6.53
CA ASN A 83 1.24 -18.27 7.47
C ASN A 83 0.02 -18.79 8.24
N ILE A 84 0.22 -19.72 9.17
CA ILE A 84 -0.86 -20.33 9.95
C ILE A 84 -1.64 -19.30 10.77
N MET A 85 -0.95 -18.26 11.26
CA MET A 85 -1.54 -17.24 12.14
C MET A 85 -2.19 -16.09 11.36
N LEU A 86 -1.90 -15.96 10.06
CA LEU A 86 -2.34 -14.87 9.19
C LEU A 86 -2.04 -13.48 9.78
N ASP A 87 -0.94 -13.31 10.50
CA ASP A 87 -0.59 -12.03 11.14
C ASP A 87 -0.15 -10.96 10.13
N VAL A 88 -0.59 -9.72 10.34
CA VAL A 88 -0.07 -8.56 9.62
C VAL A 88 1.30 -8.16 10.21
N PRO A 89 2.37 -8.08 9.40
CA PRO A 89 3.67 -7.65 9.89
C PRO A 89 3.65 -6.25 10.53
N SER A 90 4.39 -6.06 11.63
CA SER A 90 4.49 -4.78 12.35
C SER A 90 4.96 -3.59 11.49
N LEU A 91 5.66 -3.87 10.38
CA LEU A 91 6.15 -2.84 9.46
C LEU A 91 5.05 -1.88 8.97
N TYR A 92 3.80 -2.36 8.84
CA TYR A 92 2.69 -1.52 8.40
C TYR A 92 2.33 -0.47 9.47
N GLU A 93 2.26 -0.88 10.73
CA GLU A 93 2.03 0.03 11.85
C GLU A 93 3.22 0.98 12.05
N GLU A 94 4.45 0.47 11.97
CA GLU A 94 5.68 1.28 12.07
C GLU A 94 5.73 2.39 11.01
N LEU A 95 5.41 2.07 9.75
CA LEU A 95 5.37 3.06 8.66
C LEU A 95 4.26 4.09 8.87
N ALA A 96 3.10 3.65 9.36
CA ALA A 96 1.97 4.53 9.62
C ALA A 96 2.31 5.57 10.70
N GLN A 97 2.92 5.12 11.80
CA GLN A 97 3.41 5.98 12.87
C GLN A 97 4.50 6.92 12.37
N GLN A 98 5.50 6.41 11.64
CA GLN A 98 6.61 7.20 11.13
C GLN A 98 6.17 8.32 10.17
N HIS A 99 5.17 8.08 9.33
CA HIS A 99 4.70 9.04 8.34
C HIS A 99 3.46 9.83 8.76
N GLU A 100 2.96 9.59 9.97
CA GLU A 100 1.73 10.17 10.53
C GLU A 100 0.51 9.97 9.60
N ILE A 101 0.32 8.75 9.10
CA ILE A 101 -0.79 8.40 8.21
C ILE A 101 -1.73 7.37 8.84
N PRO A 102 -3.02 7.37 8.49
CA PRO A 102 -3.94 6.30 8.90
C PRO A 102 -3.50 4.93 8.37
N VAL A 103 -3.71 3.90 9.18
CA VAL A 103 -3.51 2.51 8.80
C VAL A 103 -4.69 1.65 9.20
N GLU A 104 -5.03 0.70 8.33
CA GLU A 104 -6.07 -0.29 8.54
C GLU A 104 -5.43 -1.68 8.50
N LEU A 105 -5.53 -2.44 9.59
CA LEU A 105 -4.83 -3.72 9.76
C LEU A 105 -5.77 -4.94 9.75
N GLU A 106 -7.09 -4.73 9.84
CA GLU A 106 -8.05 -5.83 10.06
C GLU A 106 -8.93 -6.13 8.83
N SER A 107 -8.99 -5.22 7.85
CA SER A 107 -9.94 -5.32 6.72
C SER A 107 -9.69 -6.45 5.70
N LEU A 108 -8.66 -7.30 5.86
CA LEU A 108 -8.36 -8.42 4.94
C LEU A 108 -8.65 -9.81 5.54
N TYR A 109 -9.34 -9.88 6.67
CA TYR A 109 -9.74 -11.14 7.33
C TYR A 109 -11.14 -11.65 6.93
N ASP A 110 -11.90 -10.90 6.13
CA ASP A 110 -13.28 -11.22 5.71
C ASP A 110 -13.39 -11.89 4.33
#